data_AF-A0A2G3Q179-F1
#
_entry.id   AF-A0A2G3Q179-F1
#
_cell.length_a   1.000
_cell.length_b   1.000
_cell.length_c   1.000
_cell.angle_alpha   90.00
_cell.angle_beta   90.00
_cell.angle_gamma   90.00
#
_symmetry.space_group_name_H-M   'P 1'
#
loop_
_entity.id
_entity.type
_entity.pdbx_description
1 polymer ?
#
loop_
_entity_poly.entity_id
_entity_poly.type
_entity_poly.pdbx_seq_one_letter_code
_entity_poly.pdbx_strand_id
1 'polypeptide(L)'
;MEKTIISQHLFIFPFTWKVVGKKKTALFIPQCQIKENLFDHLENWTPLYQRVESDKDYNEFVYYYKPIRAALYTFTHSPLIVRNYRYGYLEEDNYFIMQVEGKEYRLVLSSLQLKLYKTGIGLLTLETTNKCYEALEDMERINSFSKCIYPPLLPLEKAKEELFPDWIRIQLNKNHKLEECFKEDYHQKLVSITPLILGILGNSFIGSKQKSKKSKLFIEPILGNQMFSLCLYKNKEWVDKVRWQIGALKPLEAFLDNNKKHIKTLREKEKGSLGLNTYLQTENAIYGMSRFSLLCLVKEVPAMKLYDQLITLVVMQRATLLNLSTEISRVSTLPPEELVPAIKSLYEIYIQFINQLYFKEVTEDTEGAQIYDALSKQFKIEEELKQLDFEINEVHQYAMLVEQSGSRLKVELLTIVGAALVIPTFATGFFGMNIFKEEIAHWWHYRNVTLWLNSYVFLPILITITFCMWNRYKNRFQLLKKGLLILFLLISLICILKYGCGL
;
A
#
# COMPACT_ATOMS: atom_id res chain seq x y z
N MET A 1 -18.76 -0.60 43.95
CA MET A 1 -19.24 -1.58 42.95
C MET A 1 -18.68 -1.14 41.60
N GLU A 2 -17.74 -1.88 41.03
CA GLU A 2 -17.31 -1.64 39.64
C GLU A 2 -18.51 -1.91 38.72
N LYS A 3 -18.93 -0.90 37.95
CA LYS A 3 -19.99 -1.09 36.96
C LYS A 3 -19.56 -2.14 35.94
N THR A 4 -20.43 -3.12 35.71
CA THR A 4 -20.23 -4.18 34.71
C THR A 4 -20.09 -3.59 33.30
N ILE A 5 -19.20 -4.16 32.51
CA ILE A 5 -18.99 -3.75 31.11
C ILE A 5 -20.20 -4.19 30.29
N ILE A 6 -20.81 -3.24 29.58
CA ILE A 6 -21.97 -3.49 28.70
C ILE A 6 -21.48 -3.77 27.28
N SER A 7 -20.58 -2.93 26.76
CA SER A 7 -19.99 -3.12 25.45
C SER A 7 -18.56 -2.59 25.37
N GLN A 8 -17.82 -3.14 24.41
CA GLN A 8 -16.49 -2.70 24.01
C GLN A 8 -16.51 -2.41 22.52
N HIS A 9 -15.90 -1.30 22.15
CA HIS A 9 -15.87 -0.84 20.76
C HIS A 9 -14.42 -0.64 20.34
N LEU A 10 -14.08 -1.16 19.17
CA LEU A 10 -12.75 -1.05 18.58
C LEU A 10 -12.90 -0.42 17.20
N PHE A 11 -12.27 0.73 17.00
CA PHE A 11 -12.28 1.47 15.75
C PHE A 11 -10.91 1.40 15.12
N ILE A 12 -10.82 0.78 13.94
CA ILE A 12 -9.57 0.58 13.21
C ILE A 12 -9.59 1.48 11.98
N PHE A 13 -8.73 2.49 11.98
CA PHE A 13 -8.51 3.40 10.86
C PHE A 13 -7.31 2.95 10.03
N PRO A 14 -7.52 2.35 8.84
CA PRO A 14 -6.45 2.04 7.90
C PRO A 14 -6.08 3.23 7.02
N PHE A 15 -4.79 3.49 6.91
CA PHE A 15 -4.22 4.54 6.07
C PHE A 15 -2.93 4.07 5.38
N THR A 16 -2.59 4.70 4.25
CA THR A 16 -1.25 4.55 3.66
C THR A 16 -0.31 5.53 4.35
N TRP A 17 0.99 5.20 4.43
CA TRP A 17 2.01 6.14 4.90
C TRP A 17 3.18 6.21 3.92
N LYS A 18 3.76 7.41 3.76
CA LYS A 18 4.93 7.66 2.92
C LYS A 18 5.84 8.70 3.56
N VAL A 19 7.16 8.47 3.55
CA VAL A 19 8.13 9.46 4.05
C VAL A 19 8.28 10.62 3.06
N VAL A 20 8.06 11.85 3.51
CA VAL A 20 8.15 13.07 2.69
C VAL A 20 9.61 13.48 2.48
N GLY A 21 10.00 13.72 1.21
CA GLY A 21 11.23 14.43 0.87
C GLY A 21 12.35 13.63 0.19
N LYS A 22 12.12 12.39 -0.27
CA LYS A 22 13.10 11.66 -1.10
C LYS A 22 12.90 11.90 -2.60
N LYS A 23 13.99 11.78 -3.38
CA LYS A 23 14.03 11.95 -4.85
C LYS A 23 12.92 11.13 -5.53
N LYS A 24 12.40 11.62 -6.65
CA LYS A 24 11.41 10.92 -7.50
C LYS A 24 11.80 9.51 -7.90
N THR A 25 13.09 9.15 -7.84
CA THR A 25 13.58 7.80 -8.15
C THR A 25 13.34 6.76 -7.03
N ALA A 26 12.75 7.16 -5.90
CA ALA A 26 12.44 6.30 -4.75
C ALA A 26 10.93 6.07 -4.62
N LEU A 27 10.26 5.70 -5.72
CA LEU A 27 8.85 5.39 -5.71
C LEU A 27 8.61 4.00 -5.08
N PHE A 28 7.59 3.89 -4.24
CA PHE A 28 7.07 2.64 -3.68
C PHE A 28 8.08 1.82 -2.87
N ILE A 29 8.85 2.42 -1.95
CA ILE A 29 9.81 1.71 -1.08
C ILE A 29 9.48 1.71 0.44
N PRO A 30 8.21 1.57 0.88
CA PRO A 30 7.89 1.52 2.31
C PRO A 30 8.67 0.43 3.06
N GLN A 31 8.97 -0.69 2.40
CA GLN A 31 9.73 -1.81 2.96
C GLN A 31 11.16 -1.44 3.36
N CYS A 32 11.73 -0.42 2.72
CA CYS A 32 13.01 0.17 3.07
C CYS A 32 12.83 1.32 4.06
N GLN A 33 11.82 2.16 3.87
CA GLN A 33 11.59 3.36 4.69
C GLN A 33 11.25 3.04 6.15
N ILE A 34 10.53 1.96 6.41
CA ILE A 34 10.14 1.58 7.79
C ILE A 34 11.33 1.30 8.73
N LYS A 35 12.53 1.10 8.17
CA LYS A 35 13.78 0.90 8.90
C LYS A 35 14.48 2.20 9.29
N GLU A 36 13.95 3.35 8.88
CA GLU A 36 14.53 4.66 9.19
C GLU A 36 14.33 5.04 10.66
N ASN A 37 15.29 5.79 11.22
CA ASN A 37 15.27 6.23 12.62
C ASN A 37 14.03 7.05 13.01
N LEU A 38 13.34 7.67 12.05
CA LEU A 38 12.08 8.39 12.28
C LEU A 38 11.04 7.49 12.97
N PHE A 39 11.00 6.20 12.60
CA PHE A 39 10.05 5.24 13.16
C PHE A 39 10.41 4.78 14.57
N ASP A 40 11.64 5.02 15.04
CA ASP A 40 12.04 4.72 16.41
C ASP A 40 11.61 5.83 17.39
N HIS A 41 11.33 7.04 16.87
CA HIS A 41 11.05 8.23 17.65
C HIS A 41 9.80 8.98 17.14
N LEU A 42 8.66 8.29 17.14
CA LEU A 42 7.37 8.91 16.85
C LEU A 42 6.86 9.65 18.09
N GLU A 43 6.58 10.94 17.94
CA GLU A 43 6.03 11.78 19.01
C GLU A 43 4.75 11.16 19.59
N ASN A 44 4.64 11.10 20.92
CA ASN A 44 3.54 10.48 21.69
C ASN A 44 3.41 8.96 21.59
N TRP A 45 4.24 8.27 20.80
CA TRP A 45 4.16 6.83 20.58
C TRP A 45 5.35 6.10 21.17
N THR A 46 5.08 5.07 21.95
CA THR A 46 6.09 4.19 22.54
C THR A 46 6.15 2.88 21.76
N PRO A 47 7.32 2.47 21.23
CA PRO A 47 7.46 1.19 20.53
C PRO A 47 7.13 0.01 21.45
N LEU A 48 6.29 -0.90 20.97
CA LEU A 48 5.87 -2.10 21.69
C LEU A 48 6.54 -3.32 21.06
N TYR A 49 7.50 -3.90 21.78
CA TYR A 49 8.11 -5.17 21.42
C TYR A 49 7.37 -6.33 22.07
N GLN A 50 7.27 -7.46 21.38
CA GLN A 50 6.62 -8.64 21.92
C GLN A 50 7.34 -9.13 23.17
N ARG A 51 6.58 -9.21 24.26
CA ARG A 51 6.97 -9.81 25.53
C ARG A 51 5.78 -10.59 26.06
N VAL A 52 6.07 -11.70 26.74
CA VAL A 52 5.05 -12.50 27.42
C VAL A 52 5.29 -12.31 28.90
N GLU A 53 4.48 -11.47 29.52
CA GLU A 53 4.63 -11.10 30.94
C GLU A 53 3.49 -11.67 31.80
N SER A 54 2.34 -11.97 31.19
CA SER A 54 1.17 -12.56 31.85
C SER A 54 0.63 -13.80 31.13
N ASP A 55 -0.20 -14.59 31.83
CA ASP A 55 -0.93 -15.73 31.25
C ASP A 55 -1.80 -15.30 30.06
N LYS A 56 -2.37 -14.09 30.13
CA LYS A 56 -3.15 -13.51 29.04
C LYS A 56 -2.28 -13.29 27.80
N ASP A 57 -1.08 -12.73 27.97
CA ASP A 57 -0.15 -12.51 26.86
C ASP A 57 0.34 -13.83 26.26
N TYR A 58 0.58 -14.83 27.10
CA TYR A 58 0.96 -16.17 26.66
C TYR A 58 -0.14 -16.78 25.81
N ASN A 59 -1.37 -16.78 26.32
CA ASN A 59 -2.53 -17.32 25.62
C ASN A 59 -2.73 -16.62 24.27
N GLU A 60 -2.61 -15.28 24.21
CA GLU A 60 -2.82 -14.51 22.96
C GLU A 60 -1.72 -14.82 21.95
N PHE A 61 -0.49 -15.01 22.45
CA PHE A 61 0.64 -15.34 21.63
C PHE A 61 0.53 -16.75 21.04
N VAL A 62 0.15 -17.76 21.83
CA VAL A 62 0.05 -19.15 21.35
C VAL A 62 -1.16 -19.41 20.47
N TYR A 63 -2.22 -18.61 20.61
CA TYR A 63 -3.45 -18.70 19.81
C TYR A 63 -3.19 -18.66 18.30
N TYR A 64 -2.20 -17.88 17.85
CA TYR A 64 -1.86 -17.73 16.44
C TYR A 64 -0.76 -18.69 16.02
N TYR A 65 -0.82 -19.21 14.78
CA TYR A 65 0.32 -19.95 14.24
C TYR A 65 1.57 -19.07 14.13
N LYS A 66 2.75 -19.71 14.22
CA LYS A 66 4.05 -19.03 14.24
C LYS A 66 4.24 -17.98 13.11
N PRO A 67 3.87 -18.23 11.84
CA PRO A 67 4.02 -17.22 10.78
C PRO A 67 3.18 -15.95 11.03
N ILE A 68 1.98 -16.10 11.58
CA ILE A 68 1.04 -15.00 11.84
C ILE A 68 1.56 -14.09 12.95
N ARG A 69 2.21 -14.65 13.97
CA ARG A 69 2.81 -13.86 15.07
C ARG A 69 3.75 -12.77 14.54
N ALA A 70 4.48 -13.04 13.46
CA ALA A 70 5.38 -12.07 12.83
C ALA A 70 4.63 -10.93 12.11
N ALA A 71 3.40 -11.16 11.65
CA ALA A 71 2.52 -10.14 11.08
C ALA A 71 1.77 -9.32 12.17
N LEU A 72 1.63 -9.87 13.37
CA LEU A 72 0.91 -9.22 14.47
C LEU A 72 1.82 -8.42 15.40
N TYR A 73 3.01 -8.93 15.68
CA TYR A 73 3.89 -8.44 16.74
C TYR A 73 5.26 -7.98 16.24
N THR A 74 5.87 -7.04 16.99
CA THR A 74 7.22 -6.54 16.69
C THR A 74 8.25 -7.33 17.49
N PHE A 75 9.14 -8.02 16.78
CA PHE A 75 10.25 -8.78 17.38
C PHE A 75 11.57 -8.02 17.26
N THR A 76 12.48 -8.23 18.21
CA THR A 76 13.81 -7.60 18.23
C THR A 76 14.78 -8.18 17.20
N HIS A 77 14.72 -9.49 16.92
CA HIS A 77 15.72 -10.22 16.12
C HIS A 77 15.19 -10.86 14.82
N SER A 78 13.97 -10.53 14.38
CA SER A 78 13.35 -11.09 13.17
C SER A 78 13.19 -10.02 12.08
N PRO A 79 13.03 -10.39 10.79
CA PRO A 79 12.80 -9.40 9.75
C PRO A 79 11.60 -8.53 10.13
N LEU A 80 11.80 -7.22 10.08
CA LEU A 80 10.78 -6.24 10.47
C LEU A 80 9.60 -6.29 9.48
N ILE A 81 8.47 -6.84 9.93
CA ILE A 81 7.21 -6.86 9.17
C ILE A 81 6.29 -5.71 9.62
N VAL A 82 6.15 -5.56 10.94
CA VAL A 82 5.28 -4.55 11.56
C VAL A 82 5.99 -3.89 12.75
N ARG A 83 5.82 -2.58 12.87
CA ARG A 83 6.15 -1.80 14.08
C ARG A 83 4.85 -1.51 14.83
N ASN A 84 4.74 -2.01 16.05
CA ASN A 84 3.64 -1.75 16.96
C ASN A 84 4.02 -0.62 17.92
N TYR A 85 3.06 0.24 18.24
CA TYR A 85 3.22 1.30 19.21
C TYR A 85 1.99 1.41 20.09
N ARG A 86 2.21 1.84 21.32
CA ARG A 86 1.17 2.25 22.26
C ARG A 86 1.30 3.75 22.53
N TYR A 87 0.17 4.43 22.68
CA TYR A 87 0.18 5.83 23.06
C TYR A 87 0.81 6.02 24.45
N GLY A 88 1.79 6.92 24.56
CA GLY A 88 2.67 7.03 25.73
C GLY A 88 2.08 7.77 26.93
N TYR A 89 0.99 8.52 26.76
CA TYR A 89 0.47 9.46 27.76
C TYR A 89 -1.02 9.27 28.09
N LEU A 90 -1.48 8.02 28.15
CA LEU A 90 -2.85 7.70 28.53
C LEU A 90 -2.97 7.63 30.07
N GLU A 91 -3.59 8.63 30.70
CA GLU A 91 -3.81 8.65 32.17
C GLU A 91 -5.12 7.94 32.56
N GLU A 92 -5.35 7.74 33.88
CA GLU A 92 -6.56 7.09 34.40
C GLU A 92 -7.86 7.89 34.12
N ASP A 93 -7.80 9.22 34.02
CA ASP A 93 -8.95 10.08 33.66
C ASP A 93 -8.99 10.36 32.14
N ASN A 94 -8.99 9.28 31.36
CA ASN A 94 -9.19 9.34 29.93
C ASN A 94 -10.67 9.11 29.59
N TYR A 95 -11.17 9.79 28.56
CA TYR A 95 -12.53 9.57 28.09
C TYR A 95 -12.70 9.93 26.63
N PHE A 96 -13.65 9.24 26.03
CA PHE A 96 -14.16 9.51 24.71
C PHE A 96 -15.61 9.98 24.86
N ILE A 97 -15.91 11.18 24.35
CA ILE A 97 -17.27 11.73 24.36
C ILE A 97 -17.68 12.05 22.93
N MET A 98 -18.91 11.70 22.58
CA MET A 98 -19.51 12.11 21.32
C MET A 98 -20.98 12.46 21.50
N GLN A 99 -21.49 13.39 20.69
CA GLN A 99 -22.92 13.68 20.61
C GLN A 99 -23.47 13.24 19.26
N VAL A 100 -24.57 12.51 19.28
CA VAL A 100 -25.30 12.05 18.08
C VAL A 100 -26.79 12.23 18.33
N GLU A 101 -27.48 12.88 17.39
CA GLU A 101 -28.93 13.16 17.47
C GLU A 101 -29.31 13.85 18.80
N GLY A 102 -28.45 14.76 19.29
CA GLY A 102 -28.68 15.47 20.54
C GLY A 102 -28.35 14.70 21.82
N LYS A 103 -28.09 13.38 21.77
CA LYS A 103 -27.72 12.57 22.95
C LYS A 103 -26.21 12.44 23.08
N GLU A 104 -25.70 12.66 24.29
CA GLU A 104 -24.26 12.57 24.62
C GLU A 104 -23.90 11.17 25.14
N TYR A 105 -22.82 10.60 24.58
CA TYR A 105 -22.25 9.33 24.96
C TYR A 105 -20.85 9.52 25.54
N ARG A 106 -20.67 9.19 26.82
CA ARG A 106 -19.37 9.21 27.51
C ARG A 106 -18.86 7.79 27.76
N LEU A 107 -17.73 7.47 27.16
CA LEU A 107 -17.06 6.17 27.21
C LEU A 107 -15.66 6.29 27.82
N VAL A 108 -15.18 5.20 28.40
CA VAL A 108 -13.78 5.10 28.86
C VAL A 108 -12.91 4.80 27.64
N LEU A 109 -11.77 5.49 27.50
CA LEU A 109 -10.82 5.23 26.42
C LEU A 109 -9.79 4.20 26.91
N SER A 110 -9.99 2.93 26.58
CA SER A 110 -9.21 1.83 27.13
C SER A 110 -7.80 1.76 26.56
N SER A 111 -7.65 1.96 25.24
CA SER A 111 -6.33 1.93 24.61
C SER A 111 -6.28 2.69 23.29
N LEU A 112 -5.07 3.14 22.95
CA LEU A 112 -4.71 3.70 21.65
C LEU A 112 -3.47 2.99 21.13
N GLN A 113 -3.59 2.36 19.97
CA GLN A 113 -2.54 1.56 19.38
C GLN A 113 -2.29 1.99 17.94
N LEU A 114 -1.04 1.92 17.51
CA LEU A 114 -0.63 2.21 16.14
C LEU A 114 0.18 1.03 15.62
N LYS A 115 -0.17 0.53 14.43
CA LYS A 115 0.63 -0.46 13.71
C LYS A 115 1.09 0.12 12.39
N LEU A 116 2.37 0.04 12.09
CA LEU A 116 2.93 0.43 10.79
C LEU A 116 3.56 -0.79 10.13
N TYR A 117 3.03 -1.17 8.97
CA TYR A 117 3.46 -2.32 8.18
C TYR A 117 4.42 -1.90 7.09
N LYS A 118 5.40 -2.76 6.82
CA LYS A 118 6.40 -2.55 5.75
C LYS A 118 5.80 -2.47 4.34
N THR A 119 4.54 -2.86 4.16
CA THR A 119 3.78 -2.70 2.90
C THR A 119 3.34 -1.26 2.66
N GLY A 120 3.60 -0.33 3.59
CA GLY A 120 3.17 1.07 3.50
C GLY A 120 1.80 1.31 4.12
N ILE A 121 1.26 0.34 4.85
CA ILE A 121 -0.04 0.43 5.53
C ILE A 121 0.16 0.76 7.00
N GLY A 122 -0.66 1.68 7.51
CA GLY A 122 -0.77 2.00 8.92
C GLY A 122 -2.17 1.72 9.42
N LEU A 123 -2.29 1.23 10.66
CA LEU A 123 -3.55 1.05 11.36
C LEU A 123 -3.52 1.83 12.66
N LEU A 124 -4.41 2.79 12.82
CA LEU A 124 -4.68 3.43 14.11
C LEU A 124 -5.90 2.76 14.74
N THR A 125 -5.74 2.23 15.94
CA THR A 125 -6.79 1.51 16.66
C THR A 125 -7.16 2.28 17.92
N LEU A 126 -8.45 2.62 18.04
CA LEU A 126 -9.03 3.23 19.23
C LEU A 126 -9.96 2.24 19.90
N GLU A 127 -9.74 2.00 21.18
CA GLU A 127 -10.54 1.07 21.95
C GLU A 127 -11.30 1.81 23.06
N THR A 128 -12.63 1.70 23.06
CA THR A 128 -13.49 2.34 24.06
C THR A 128 -14.36 1.32 24.78
N THR A 129 -14.73 1.64 26.03
CA THR A 129 -15.56 0.77 26.87
C THR A 129 -16.75 1.54 27.40
N ASN A 130 -17.92 0.93 27.24
CA ASN A 130 -19.20 1.43 27.70
C ASN A 130 -19.64 0.69 28.97
N LYS A 131 -20.03 1.47 29.98
CA LYS A 131 -20.55 0.98 31.27
C LYS A 131 -21.89 1.62 31.65
N CYS A 132 -22.49 2.43 30.77
CA CYS A 132 -23.65 3.27 31.11
C CYS A 132 -24.84 3.14 30.16
N TYR A 133 -24.64 2.71 28.91
CA TYR A 133 -25.69 2.69 27.89
C TYR A 133 -26.03 1.25 27.52
N GLU A 134 -27.29 0.83 27.66
CA GLU A 134 -27.69 -0.58 27.46
C GLU A 134 -28.44 -0.84 26.16
N ALA A 135 -29.08 0.17 25.56
CA ALA A 135 -29.94 -0.02 24.40
C ALA A 135 -29.13 -0.35 23.13
N LEU A 136 -29.73 -1.14 22.23
CA LEU A 136 -29.10 -1.49 20.95
C LEU A 136 -28.88 -0.25 20.07
N GLU A 137 -29.82 0.70 20.10
CA GLU A 137 -29.74 1.96 19.36
C GLU A 137 -28.63 2.88 19.90
N ASP A 138 -28.28 2.75 21.18
CA ASP A 138 -27.14 3.47 21.76
C ASP A 138 -25.82 2.90 21.22
N MET A 139 -25.75 1.58 21.02
CA MET A 139 -24.57 0.93 20.43
C MET A 139 -24.38 1.35 18.97
N GLU A 140 -25.46 1.49 18.21
CA GLU A 140 -25.43 1.98 16.82
C GLU A 140 -24.88 3.40 16.75
N ARG A 141 -25.37 4.29 17.63
CA ARG A 141 -24.89 5.68 17.71
C ARG A 141 -23.44 5.77 18.15
N ILE A 142 -22.99 4.95 19.10
CA ILE A 142 -21.57 4.88 19.47
C ILE A 142 -20.73 4.42 18.27
N ASN A 143 -21.16 3.39 17.55
CA ASN A 143 -20.44 2.86 16.38
C ASN A 143 -20.40 3.83 15.19
N SER A 144 -21.28 4.83 15.15
CA SER A 144 -21.25 5.87 14.11
C SER A 144 -19.94 6.65 14.06
N PHE A 145 -19.14 6.65 15.13
CA PHE A 145 -17.78 7.22 15.14
C PHE A 145 -16.90 6.63 14.03
N SER A 146 -17.15 5.39 13.62
CA SER A 146 -16.47 4.77 12.47
C SER A 146 -16.55 5.61 11.20
N LYS A 147 -17.54 6.48 11.02
CA LYS A 147 -17.71 7.33 9.83
C LYS A 147 -16.95 8.67 9.89
N CYS A 148 -16.13 8.90 10.92
CA CYS A 148 -15.61 10.23 11.26
C CYS A 148 -14.21 10.52 10.74
N ILE A 149 -13.76 9.83 9.69
CA ILE A 149 -12.50 10.20 9.02
C ILE A 149 -12.67 11.55 8.32
N TYR A 150 -13.79 11.73 7.61
CA TYR A 150 -14.31 12.98 7.06
C TYR A 150 -15.80 12.80 6.73
N PRO A 151 -16.59 13.87 6.54
CA PRO A 151 -18.02 13.74 6.31
C PRO A 151 -18.35 12.86 5.07
N PRO A 152 -19.32 11.93 5.17
CA PRO A 152 -19.72 11.08 4.05
C PRO A 152 -20.32 11.84 2.87
N LEU A 153 -21.04 12.92 3.17
CA LEU A 153 -21.78 13.70 2.19
C LEU A 153 -22.02 15.11 2.73
N LEU A 154 -22.26 16.05 1.81
CA LEU A 154 -22.62 17.43 2.10
C LEU A 154 -24.03 17.72 1.55
N PRO A 155 -24.80 18.64 2.16
CA PRO A 155 -24.46 19.40 3.38
C PRO A 155 -24.47 18.54 4.65
N LEU A 156 -23.80 18.99 5.71
CA LEU A 156 -23.56 18.20 6.94
C LEU A 156 -24.86 17.76 7.62
N GLU A 157 -25.95 18.52 7.49
CA GLU A 157 -27.26 18.19 8.04
C GLU A 157 -27.76 16.85 7.49
N LYS A 158 -27.54 16.58 6.20
CA LYS A 158 -27.90 15.29 5.60
C LYS A 158 -26.99 14.16 6.08
N ALA A 159 -25.74 14.44 6.44
CA ALA A 159 -24.85 13.45 7.04
C ALA A 159 -25.32 13.10 8.47
N LYS A 160 -25.78 14.10 9.23
CA LYS A 160 -26.34 13.92 10.58
C LYS A 160 -27.60 13.07 10.59
N GLU A 161 -28.44 13.17 9.56
CA GLU A 161 -29.57 12.24 9.35
C GLU A 161 -29.13 10.77 9.24
N GLU A 162 -27.88 10.51 8.86
CA GLU A 162 -27.26 9.18 8.77
C GLU A 162 -26.36 8.86 9.98
N LEU A 163 -26.71 9.40 11.16
CA LEU A 163 -25.99 9.21 12.42
C LEU A 163 -24.57 9.79 12.45
N PHE A 164 -24.21 10.69 11.52
CA PHE A 164 -22.93 11.38 11.63
C PHE A 164 -22.90 12.25 12.91
N PRO A 165 -21.84 12.18 13.73
CA PRO A 165 -21.79 12.90 15.01
C PRO A 165 -21.86 14.42 14.87
N ASP A 166 -22.43 15.07 15.87
CA ASP A 166 -22.48 16.53 15.98
C ASP A 166 -21.11 17.10 16.38
N TRP A 167 -20.47 16.46 17.35
CA TRP A 167 -19.09 16.73 17.76
C TRP A 167 -18.52 15.53 18.51
N ILE A 168 -17.19 15.49 18.58
CA ILE A 168 -16.43 14.46 19.28
C ILE A 168 -15.36 15.13 20.13
N ARG A 169 -15.16 14.64 21.35
CA ARG A 169 -14.08 15.06 22.24
C ARG A 169 -13.35 13.84 22.78
N ILE A 170 -12.03 13.87 22.71
CA ILE A 170 -11.16 12.85 23.29
C ILE A 170 -10.25 13.54 24.31
N GLN A 171 -10.35 13.12 25.56
CA GLN A 171 -9.40 13.49 26.61
C GLN A 171 -8.41 12.34 26.79
N LEU A 172 -7.15 12.58 26.45
CA LEU A 172 -6.06 11.61 26.60
C LEU A 172 -5.45 11.68 28.00
N ASN A 173 -5.34 12.90 28.53
CA ASN A 173 -4.91 13.22 29.88
C ASN A 173 -5.48 14.59 30.29
N LYS A 174 -5.17 15.06 31.51
CA LYS A 174 -5.68 16.34 32.03
C LYS A 174 -5.39 17.55 31.13
N ASN A 175 -4.27 17.55 30.42
CA ASN A 175 -3.76 18.68 29.65
C ASN A 175 -3.99 18.54 28.13
N HIS A 176 -4.29 17.34 27.66
CA HIS A 176 -4.41 17.04 26.23
C HIS A 176 -5.84 16.62 25.90
N LYS A 177 -6.58 17.56 25.31
CA LYS A 177 -7.95 17.40 24.84
C LYS A 177 -8.01 17.71 23.36
N LEU A 178 -8.63 16.81 22.61
CA LEU A 178 -8.86 16.96 21.18
C LEU A 178 -10.37 17.06 20.97
N GLU A 179 -10.80 18.01 20.14
CA GLU A 179 -12.21 18.23 19.85
C GLU A 179 -12.41 18.44 18.35
N GLU A 180 -13.45 17.83 17.81
CA GLU A 180 -13.87 17.95 16.42
C GLU A 180 -15.34 18.37 16.37
N CYS A 181 -15.62 19.47 15.67
CA CYS A 181 -16.97 19.98 15.45
C CYS A 181 -17.32 20.08 13.95
N PHE A 182 -16.47 19.52 13.08
CA PHE A 182 -16.65 19.46 11.63
C PHE A 182 -16.87 20.82 10.97
N LYS A 183 -16.10 21.83 11.39
CA LYS A 183 -16.22 23.23 10.94
C LYS A 183 -15.34 23.57 9.73
N GLU A 184 -14.61 22.60 9.19
CA GLU A 184 -13.72 22.81 8.06
C GLU A 184 -14.49 23.08 6.76
N ASP A 185 -13.89 23.84 5.84
CA ASP A 185 -14.45 24.04 4.50
C ASP A 185 -14.14 22.81 3.62
N TYR A 186 -15.06 21.85 3.64
CA TYR A 186 -14.97 20.61 2.88
C TYR A 186 -15.09 20.81 1.35
N HIS A 187 -15.48 21.99 0.86
CA HIS A 187 -15.43 22.30 -0.58
C HIS A 187 -13.99 22.60 -1.04
N GLN A 188 -13.17 23.16 -0.16
CA GLN A 188 -11.76 23.48 -0.46
C GLN A 188 -10.81 22.35 -0.04
N LYS A 189 -11.08 21.69 1.09
CA LYS A 189 -10.26 20.60 1.65
C LYS A 189 -10.95 19.25 1.48
N LEU A 190 -11.08 18.82 0.24
CA LEU A 190 -11.65 17.52 -0.13
C LEU A 190 -10.90 16.38 0.59
N VAL A 191 -11.66 15.44 1.17
CA VAL A 191 -11.13 14.17 1.72
C VAL A 191 -10.01 14.40 2.76
N SER A 192 -10.14 15.46 3.57
CA SER A 192 -9.17 15.76 4.62
C SER A 192 -9.47 14.98 5.89
N ILE A 193 -8.49 14.20 6.35
CA ILE A 193 -8.57 13.51 7.65
C ILE A 193 -8.84 14.55 8.74
N THR A 194 -9.80 14.26 9.62
CA THR A 194 -10.17 15.17 10.73
C THR A 194 -8.96 15.58 11.58
N PRO A 195 -8.85 16.87 11.95
CA PRO A 195 -7.89 17.37 12.93
C PRO A 195 -7.80 16.51 14.19
N LEU A 196 -8.91 15.93 14.66
CA LEU A 196 -8.91 15.02 15.81
C LEU A 196 -8.04 13.78 15.58
N ILE A 197 -8.18 13.07 14.46
CA ILE A 197 -7.36 11.88 14.16
C ILE A 197 -5.88 12.26 13.99
N LEU A 198 -5.60 13.36 13.29
CA LEU A 198 -4.24 13.87 13.13
C LEU A 198 -3.62 14.30 14.47
N GLY A 199 -4.42 14.87 15.37
CA GLY A 199 -4.02 15.23 16.73
C GLY A 199 -3.61 14.00 17.56
N ILE A 200 -4.35 12.89 17.44
CA ILE A 200 -3.99 11.62 18.08
C ILE A 200 -2.66 11.09 17.53
N LEU A 201 -2.49 11.12 16.21
CA LEU A 201 -1.27 10.62 15.56
C LEU A 201 -0.03 11.47 15.90
N GLY A 202 -0.20 12.77 16.15
CA GLY A 202 0.88 13.69 16.53
C GLY A 202 1.58 14.34 15.32
N ASN A 203 2.55 15.23 15.57
CA ASN A 203 3.11 16.09 14.52
C ASN A 203 4.01 15.36 13.52
N SER A 204 4.33 14.09 13.80
CA SER A 204 5.07 13.21 12.88
C SER A 204 4.26 12.88 11.62
N PHE A 205 2.92 12.98 11.69
CA PHE A 205 1.99 12.64 10.61
C PHE A 205 1.37 13.89 9.99
N ILE A 206 1.13 13.86 8.67
CA ILE A 206 0.45 14.93 7.93
C ILE A 206 -0.56 14.35 6.93
N GLY A 207 -1.76 14.93 6.90
CA GLY A 207 -2.81 14.55 5.94
C GLY A 207 -2.78 15.31 4.60
N SER A 208 -1.87 16.28 4.44
CA SER A 208 -1.73 17.03 3.18
C SER A 208 -0.26 17.14 2.76
N LYS A 209 0.00 17.05 1.45
CA LYS A 209 1.35 17.17 0.87
C LYS A 209 1.81 18.64 0.92
N GLN A 210 2.32 19.08 2.05
CA GLN A 210 3.01 20.36 2.14
C GLN A 210 4.46 20.23 1.68
N LYS A 211 4.91 21.12 0.79
CA LYS A 211 6.22 21.06 0.11
C LYS A 211 7.44 21.19 1.03
N SER A 212 7.30 21.51 2.33
CA SER A 212 8.42 22.07 3.11
C SER A 212 8.91 21.28 4.33
N LYS A 213 8.32 20.14 4.72
CA LYS A 213 8.75 19.44 5.95
C LYS A 213 9.40 18.09 5.64
N LYS A 214 10.75 18.06 5.65
CA LYS A 214 11.55 16.83 5.61
C LYS A 214 11.24 15.99 6.86
N SER A 215 11.28 14.65 6.71
CA SER A 215 11.13 13.69 7.82
C SER A 215 9.75 13.65 8.49
N LYS A 216 8.67 13.86 7.71
CA LYS A 216 7.30 13.60 8.14
C LYS A 216 6.67 12.44 7.37
N LEU A 217 5.67 11.80 7.98
CA LEU A 217 4.87 10.75 7.38
C LEU A 217 3.61 11.36 6.77
N PHE A 218 3.54 11.37 5.44
CA PHE A 218 2.31 11.70 4.74
C PHE A 218 1.37 10.51 4.77
N ILE A 219 0.10 10.73 5.14
CA ILE A 219 -0.91 9.69 5.24
C ILE A 219 -2.15 9.97 4.40
N GLU A 220 -2.74 8.92 3.83
CA GLU A 220 -3.99 8.96 3.08
C GLU A 220 -4.92 7.83 3.55
N PRO A 221 -6.22 8.08 3.77
CA PRO A 221 -7.16 7.04 4.15
C PRO A 221 -7.34 6.01 3.02
N ILE A 222 -7.53 4.73 3.36
CA ILE A 222 -7.67 3.64 2.37
C ILE A 222 -9.13 3.24 2.17
N LEU A 223 -9.90 3.15 3.25
CA LEU A 223 -11.32 2.78 3.23
C LEU A 223 -12.25 3.99 3.07
N GLY A 224 -11.75 5.05 2.42
CA GLY A 224 -12.48 6.30 2.23
C GLY A 224 -12.76 7.00 3.56
N ASN A 225 -14.03 7.26 3.83
CA ASN A 225 -14.49 8.04 4.98
C ASN A 225 -14.79 7.19 6.23
N GLN A 226 -14.67 5.86 6.13
CA GLN A 226 -15.04 4.94 7.20
C GLN A 226 -13.83 4.17 7.75
N MET A 227 -13.85 3.97 9.07
CA MET A 227 -13.04 3.03 9.82
C MET A 227 -13.77 1.70 9.92
N PHE A 228 -13.05 0.62 10.22
CA PHE A 228 -13.68 -0.63 10.61
C PHE A 228 -14.11 -0.58 12.09
N SER A 229 -15.33 -1.00 12.41
CA SER A 229 -15.89 -0.99 13.75
C SER A 229 -16.14 -2.41 14.25
N LEU A 230 -15.44 -2.83 15.30
CA LEU A 230 -15.82 -4.01 16.08
C LEU A 230 -16.63 -3.55 17.30
N CYS A 231 -17.77 -4.20 17.54
CA CYS A 231 -18.61 -3.97 18.70
C CYS A 231 -18.85 -5.30 19.41
N LEU A 232 -18.25 -5.49 20.58
CA LEU A 232 -18.57 -6.57 21.48
C LEU A 232 -19.65 -6.11 22.44
N TYR A 233 -20.84 -6.70 22.36
CA TYR A 233 -22.01 -6.26 23.11
C TYR A 233 -22.55 -7.40 23.99
N LYS A 234 -22.51 -7.21 25.31
CA LYS A 234 -23.05 -8.16 26.27
C LYS A 234 -24.55 -7.95 26.39
N ASN A 235 -25.34 -8.82 25.77
CA ASN A 235 -26.78 -8.83 25.95
C ASN A 235 -27.37 -10.23 25.73
N LYS A 236 -27.59 -10.93 26.85
CA LYS A 236 -28.13 -12.30 26.86
C LYS A 236 -29.52 -12.39 26.22
N GLU A 237 -30.40 -11.42 26.50
CA GLU A 237 -31.78 -11.42 25.99
C GLU A 237 -31.80 -11.38 24.46
N TRP A 238 -30.95 -10.54 23.86
CA TRP A 238 -30.83 -10.46 22.42
C TRP A 238 -30.24 -11.74 21.80
N VAL A 239 -29.24 -12.37 22.44
CA VAL A 239 -28.70 -13.66 21.95
C VAL A 239 -29.80 -14.71 21.92
N ASP A 240 -30.55 -14.85 23.00
CA ASP A 240 -31.62 -15.83 23.09
C ASP A 240 -32.76 -15.50 22.09
N LYS A 241 -33.15 -14.23 21.96
CA LYS A 241 -34.18 -13.78 21.02
C LYS A 241 -33.85 -14.11 19.55
N VAL A 242 -32.63 -13.80 19.11
CA VAL A 242 -32.21 -14.01 17.71
C VAL A 242 -32.10 -15.49 17.38
N ARG A 243 -31.68 -16.32 18.35
CA ARG A 243 -31.60 -17.77 18.18
C ARG A 243 -32.97 -18.41 17.94
N TRP A 244 -34.02 -17.93 18.62
CA TRP A 244 -35.36 -18.49 18.52
C TRP A 244 -36.23 -17.87 17.42
N GLN A 245 -35.90 -16.67 16.94
CA GLN A 245 -36.70 -15.94 15.95
C GLN A 245 -35.81 -15.39 14.83
N ILE A 246 -35.81 -16.05 13.67
CA ILE A 246 -35.05 -15.60 12.48
C ILE A 246 -35.41 -14.14 12.09
N GLY A 247 -36.67 -13.72 12.33
CA GLY A 247 -37.12 -12.34 12.10
C GLY A 247 -36.41 -11.27 12.96
N ALA A 248 -35.75 -11.67 14.05
CA ALA A 248 -34.98 -10.78 14.92
C ALA A 248 -33.57 -10.46 14.39
N LEU A 249 -33.18 -10.99 13.22
CA LEU A 249 -31.97 -10.55 12.51
C LEU A 249 -32.12 -9.16 11.87
N LYS A 250 -33.34 -8.73 11.52
CA LYS A 250 -33.57 -7.44 10.82
C LYS A 250 -33.03 -6.21 11.56
N PRO A 251 -33.21 -6.07 12.90
CA PRO A 251 -32.59 -4.98 13.65
C PRO A 251 -31.06 -5.06 13.68
N LEU A 252 -30.49 -6.27 13.66
CA LEU A 252 -29.04 -6.46 13.61
C LEU A 252 -28.46 -6.15 12.23
N GLU A 253 -29.20 -6.41 11.15
CA GLU A 253 -28.82 -5.97 9.80
C GLU A 253 -28.75 -4.44 9.73
N ALA A 254 -29.78 -3.75 10.28
CA ALA A 254 -29.80 -2.30 10.34
C ALA A 254 -28.60 -1.74 11.13
N PHE A 255 -28.27 -2.39 12.24
CA PHE A 255 -27.11 -2.06 13.06
C PHE A 255 -25.77 -2.21 12.31
N LEU A 256 -25.61 -3.28 11.53
CA LEU A 256 -24.36 -3.55 10.80
C LEU A 256 -24.12 -2.57 9.66
N ASP A 257 -25.18 -2.24 8.92
CA ASP A 257 -25.08 -1.32 7.78
C ASP A 257 -24.85 0.13 8.24
N ASN A 258 -25.13 0.44 9.52
CA ASN A 258 -24.95 1.73 10.14
C ASN A 258 -25.61 2.89 9.35
N ASN A 259 -26.52 2.63 8.40
CA ASN A 259 -26.98 3.62 7.43
C ASN A 259 -28.51 3.60 7.23
N LYS A 260 -29.18 4.64 7.74
CA LYS A 260 -30.64 4.75 7.73
C LYS A 260 -31.25 4.83 6.33
N LYS A 261 -30.57 5.41 5.34
CA LYS A 261 -31.08 5.56 3.96
C LYS A 261 -30.90 4.32 3.11
N HIS A 262 -29.76 3.62 3.25
CA HIS A 262 -29.48 2.38 2.50
C HIS A 262 -30.54 1.30 2.77
N ILE A 263 -31.08 1.27 4.00
CA ILE A 263 -32.17 0.38 4.42
C ILE A 263 -33.47 0.65 3.65
N LYS A 264 -33.82 1.92 3.34
CA LYS A 264 -35.07 2.23 2.60
C LYS A 264 -35.00 1.75 1.15
N THR A 265 -33.86 1.94 0.48
CA THR A 265 -33.70 1.62 -0.94
C THR A 265 -33.52 0.12 -1.20
N LEU A 266 -32.87 -0.61 -0.28
CA LEU A 266 -32.76 -2.08 -0.37
C LEU A 266 -34.09 -2.79 -0.10
N ARG A 267 -34.91 -2.26 0.84
CA ARG A 267 -36.24 -2.82 1.17
C ARG A 267 -37.23 -2.81 -0.01
N GLU A 268 -37.07 -1.91 -0.96
CA GLU A 268 -37.93 -1.84 -2.16
C GLU A 268 -37.48 -2.81 -3.27
N LYS A 269 -36.22 -3.26 -3.28
CA LYS A 269 -35.65 -4.03 -4.39
C LYS A 269 -35.54 -5.54 -4.20
N GLU A 270 -35.48 -6.07 -2.98
CA GLU A 270 -35.19 -7.51 -2.79
C GLU A 270 -36.16 -8.20 -1.83
N LYS A 271 -37.13 -8.94 -2.40
CA LYS A 271 -38.02 -9.87 -1.68
C LYS A 271 -37.45 -11.29 -1.55
N GLY A 272 -36.15 -11.50 -1.76
CA GLY A 272 -35.60 -12.87 -1.80
C GLY A 272 -34.09 -13.06 -1.65
N SER A 273 -33.31 -12.04 -1.29
CA SER A 273 -31.88 -12.19 -0.97
C SER A 273 -31.71 -11.95 0.53
N LEU A 274 -31.28 -12.98 1.27
CA LEU A 274 -30.70 -12.82 2.60
C LEU A 274 -29.46 -11.92 2.41
N GLY A 275 -29.37 -10.81 3.14
CA GLY A 275 -28.59 -9.64 2.76
C GLY A 275 -27.07 -9.82 2.59
N LEU A 276 -26.41 -8.76 2.13
CA LEU A 276 -24.95 -8.60 1.94
C LEU A 276 -24.07 -8.92 3.17
N ASN A 277 -24.67 -9.26 4.31
CA ASN A 277 -24.02 -9.44 5.61
C ASN A 277 -23.94 -10.93 5.96
N THR A 278 -22.83 -11.34 6.57
CA THR A 278 -22.60 -12.73 6.97
C THR A 278 -22.87 -12.90 8.46
N TYR A 279 -23.56 -13.98 8.85
CA TYR A 279 -23.85 -14.28 10.25
C TYR A 279 -23.29 -15.64 10.65
N LEU A 280 -22.60 -15.69 11.79
CA LEU A 280 -22.20 -16.93 12.46
C LEU A 280 -22.89 -17.00 13.82
N GLN A 281 -23.31 -18.20 14.21
CA GLN A 281 -24.01 -18.41 15.48
C GLN A 281 -23.36 -19.56 16.25
N THR A 282 -23.10 -19.32 17.53
CA THR A 282 -22.69 -20.33 18.50
C THR A 282 -23.69 -20.38 19.64
N GLU A 283 -23.51 -21.27 20.61
CA GLU A 283 -24.45 -21.39 21.74
C GLU A 283 -24.52 -20.13 22.61
N ASN A 284 -23.40 -19.38 22.65
CA ASN A 284 -23.19 -18.25 23.57
C ASN A 284 -23.00 -16.91 22.85
N ALA A 285 -22.84 -16.91 21.53
CA ALA A 285 -22.56 -15.71 20.76
C ALA A 285 -23.21 -15.70 19.37
N ILE A 286 -23.44 -14.50 18.86
CA ILE A 286 -23.87 -14.24 17.48
C ILE A 286 -22.91 -13.21 16.89
N TYR A 287 -22.33 -13.56 15.75
CA TYR A 287 -21.42 -12.71 15.00
C TYR A 287 -22.14 -12.20 13.76
N GLY A 288 -22.27 -10.89 13.63
CA GLY A 288 -22.78 -10.24 12.43
C GLY A 288 -21.66 -9.49 11.74
N MET A 289 -21.46 -9.71 10.44
CA MET A 289 -20.33 -9.19 9.68
C MET A 289 -20.79 -8.40 8.47
N SER A 290 -20.26 -7.19 8.32
CA SER A 290 -20.39 -6.36 7.12
C SER A 290 -19.01 -5.99 6.58
N ARG A 291 -18.98 -5.17 5.52
CA ARG A 291 -17.72 -4.66 4.96
C ARG A 291 -16.95 -3.70 5.89
N PHE A 292 -17.65 -3.10 6.85
CA PHE A 292 -17.09 -2.06 7.74
C PHE A 292 -17.33 -2.34 9.23
N SER A 293 -18.02 -3.43 9.57
CA SER A 293 -18.34 -3.72 10.97
C SER A 293 -18.36 -5.20 11.29
N LEU A 294 -17.96 -5.52 12.53
CA LEU A 294 -18.19 -6.80 13.18
C LEU A 294 -18.97 -6.56 14.46
N LEU A 295 -20.18 -7.09 14.57
CA LEU A 295 -20.93 -7.16 15.81
C LEU A 295 -20.72 -8.54 16.44
N CYS A 296 -20.20 -8.56 17.66
CA CYS A 296 -20.13 -9.75 18.50
C CYS A 296 -21.15 -9.60 19.63
N LEU A 297 -22.33 -10.17 19.45
CA LEU A 297 -23.37 -10.19 20.48
C LEU A 297 -23.16 -11.42 21.37
N VAL A 298 -22.89 -11.22 22.65
CA VAL A 298 -22.48 -12.30 23.57
C VAL A 298 -23.35 -12.33 24.82
N LYS A 299 -23.51 -13.53 25.41
CA LYS A 299 -24.16 -13.69 26.73
C LYS A 299 -23.30 -13.13 27.85
N GLU A 300 -22.00 -13.40 27.77
CA GLU A 300 -20.98 -12.97 28.71
C GLU A 300 -19.77 -12.47 27.92
N VAL A 301 -19.08 -11.45 28.47
CA VAL A 301 -17.87 -10.92 27.84
C VAL A 301 -16.79 -12.01 27.93
N PRO A 302 -16.24 -12.51 26.80
CA PRO A 302 -15.17 -13.50 26.84
C PRO A 302 -13.99 -12.94 27.63
N ALA A 303 -13.33 -13.79 28.43
CA ALA A 303 -12.18 -13.40 29.24
C ALA A 303 -10.99 -12.90 28.39
N MET A 304 -11.00 -13.19 27.09
CA MET A 304 -9.88 -12.97 26.20
C MET A 304 -10.30 -12.22 24.92
N LYS A 305 -9.57 -11.16 24.59
CA LYS A 305 -9.80 -10.30 23.40
C LYS A 305 -9.10 -10.85 22.16
N LEU A 306 -9.45 -12.09 21.80
CA LEU A 306 -8.79 -12.78 20.69
C LEU A 306 -9.12 -12.15 19.33
N TYR A 307 -10.31 -11.57 19.17
CA TYR A 307 -10.80 -11.09 17.88
C TYR A 307 -10.10 -9.81 17.39
N ASP A 308 -9.51 -9.00 18.28
CA ASP A 308 -8.92 -7.71 17.91
C ASP A 308 -7.78 -7.89 16.90
N GLN A 309 -6.90 -8.87 17.14
CA GLN A 309 -5.77 -9.15 16.24
C GLN A 309 -6.22 -9.82 14.93
N LEU A 310 -7.23 -10.71 14.98
CA LEU A 310 -7.82 -11.32 13.79
C LEU A 310 -8.35 -10.26 12.82
N ILE A 311 -9.14 -9.32 13.34
CA ILE A 311 -9.71 -8.24 12.54
C ILE A 311 -8.62 -7.31 12.04
N THR A 312 -7.67 -6.96 12.91
CA THR A 312 -6.51 -6.13 12.53
C THR A 312 -5.77 -6.75 11.33
N LEU A 313 -5.59 -8.07 11.32
CA LEU A 313 -4.97 -8.80 10.22
C LEU A 313 -5.80 -8.70 8.93
N VAL A 314 -7.10 -8.98 8.99
CA VAL A 314 -7.99 -8.93 7.80
C VAL A 314 -8.09 -7.52 7.23
N VAL A 315 -8.25 -6.51 8.09
CA VAL A 315 -8.28 -5.09 7.69
C VAL A 315 -6.95 -4.68 7.06
N MET A 316 -5.81 -5.10 7.61
CA MET A 316 -4.49 -4.86 7.01
C MET A 316 -4.35 -5.55 5.65
N GLN A 317 -4.83 -6.79 5.50
CA GLN A 317 -4.80 -7.51 4.22
C GLN A 317 -5.60 -6.77 3.17
N ARG A 318 -6.86 -6.40 3.47
CA ARG A 318 -7.70 -5.61 2.56
C ARG A 318 -7.02 -4.30 2.19
N ALA A 319 -6.51 -3.57 3.18
CA ALA A 319 -5.87 -2.28 2.98
C ALA A 319 -4.62 -2.40 2.10
N THR A 320 -3.84 -3.47 2.27
CA THR A 320 -2.66 -3.75 1.44
C THR A 320 -3.05 -4.03 -0.01
N LEU A 321 -4.07 -4.87 -0.25
CA LEU A 321 -4.56 -5.17 -1.60
C LEU A 321 -5.04 -3.92 -2.34
N LEU A 322 -5.87 -3.10 -1.68
CA LEU A 322 -6.36 -1.84 -2.23
C LEU A 322 -5.23 -0.86 -2.55
N ASN A 323 -4.24 -0.76 -1.65
CA ASN A 323 -3.08 0.08 -1.88
C ASN A 323 -2.27 -0.43 -3.09
N LEU A 324 -1.98 -1.73 -3.16
CA LEU A 324 -1.23 -2.31 -4.29
C LEU A 324 -1.92 -2.05 -5.63
N SER A 325 -3.24 -2.27 -5.73
CA SER A 325 -4.00 -1.96 -6.95
C SER A 325 -3.93 -0.48 -7.34
N THR A 326 -3.99 0.42 -6.33
CA THR A 326 -3.81 1.87 -6.54
C THR A 326 -2.40 2.21 -7.04
N GLU A 327 -1.37 1.57 -6.48
CA GLU A 327 0.01 1.81 -6.90
C GLU A 327 0.29 1.24 -8.31
N ILE A 328 -0.26 0.07 -8.68
CA ILE A 328 -0.19 -0.46 -10.06
C ILE A 328 -0.75 0.56 -11.06
N SER A 329 -1.93 1.08 -10.77
CA SER A 329 -2.60 2.09 -11.61
C SER A 329 -1.78 3.38 -11.75
N ARG A 330 -1.01 3.75 -10.72
CA ARG A 330 -0.09 4.91 -10.78
C ARG A 330 1.16 4.58 -11.59
N VAL A 331 1.72 3.39 -11.41
CA VAL A 331 2.94 2.95 -12.09
C VAL A 331 2.76 2.91 -13.60
N SER A 332 1.59 2.48 -14.10
CA SER A 332 1.30 2.45 -15.54
C SER A 332 1.32 3.82 -16.22
N THR A 333 1.31 4.92 -15.46
CA THR A 333 1.38 6.30 -15.98
C THR A 333 2.80 6.89 -15.97
N LEU A 334 3.80 6.17 -15.43
CA LEU A 334 5.16 6.66 -15.29
C LEU A 334 5.94 6.64 -16.61
N PRO A 335 6.92 7.56 -16.79
CA PRO A 335 7.82 7.50 -17.93
C PRO A 335 8.72 6.25 -17.86
N PRO A 336 9.20 5.71 -19.00
CA PRO A 336 9.99 4.47 -19.05
C PRO A 336 11.20 4.42 -18.11
N GLU A 337 11.84 5.56 -17.86
CA GLU A 337 13.01 5.67 -16.98
C GLU A 337 12.69 5.40 -15.50
N GLU A 338 11.49 5.80 -15.04
CA GLU A 338 11.02 5.60 -13.65
C GLU A 338 10.18 4.33 -13.51
N LEU A 339 9.62 3.84 -14.61
CA LEU A 339 8.73 2.69 -14.67
C LEU A 339 9.38 1.41 -14.15
N VAL A 340 10.52 1.00 -14.71
CA VAL A 340 11.15 -0.29 -14.37
C VAL A 340 11.53 -0.38 -12.88
N PRO A 341 12.19 0.62 -12.26
CA PRO A 341 12.46 0.60 -10.83
C PRO A 341 11.18 0.56 -9.97
N ALA A 342 10.14 1.29 -10.37
CA ALA A 342 8.87 1.33 -9.64
C ALA A 342 8.15 -0.03 -9.67
N ILE A 343 8.09 -0.68 -10.84
CA ILE A 343 7.50 -2.02 -11.01
C ILE A 343 8.25 -3.04 -10.18
N LYS A 344 9.59 -3.01 -10.20
CA LYS A 344 10.40 -3.92 -9.38
C LYS A 344 10.08 -3.77 -7.90
N SER A 345 10.02 -2.54 -7.39
CA SER A 345 9.71 -2.28 -5.99
C SER A 345 8.29 -2.73 -5.61
N LEU A 346 7.33 -2.51 -6.50
CA LEU A 346 5.95 -2.97 -6.30
C LEU A 346 5.85 -4.50 -6.26
N TYR A 347 6.55 -5.18 -7.17
CA TYR A 347 6.64 -6.64 -7.20
C TYR A 347 7.26 -7.21 -5.92
N GLU A 348 8.30 -6.55 -5.39
CA GLU A 348 8.90 -6.91 -4.10
C GLU A 348 7.90 -6.79 -2.94
N ILE A 349 7.10 -5.72 -2.88
CA ILE A 349 6.05 -5.58 -1.84
C ILE A 349 5.00 -6.66 -1.99
N TYR A 350 4.57 -6.97 -3.21
CA TYR A 350 3.60 -8.02 -3.49
C TYR A 350 4.08 -9.40 -3.02
N ILE A 351 5.30 -9.80 -3.40
CA ILE A 351 5.90 -11.06 -2.92
C ILE A 351 5.94 -11.10 -1.39
N GLN A 352 6.30 -9.99 -0.76
CA GLN A 352 6.33 -9.89 0.70
C GLN A 352 4.94 -10.02 1.32
N PHE A 353 3.91 -9.45 0.69
CA PHE A 353 2.53 -9.62 1.12
C PHE A 353 2.10 -11.09 1.06
N ILE A 354 2.29 -11.75 -0.09
CA ILE A 354 1.96 -13.17 -0.27
C ILE A 354 2.66 -14.05 0.78
N ASN A 355 3.96 -13.84 0.98
CA ASN A 355 4.77 -14.74 1.80
C ASN A 355 4.65 -14.49 3.31
N GLN A 356 4.21 -13.31 3.73
CA GLN A 356 4.33 -12.89 5.14
C GLN A 356 3.07 -12.27 5.75
N LEU A 357 2.07 -11.93 4.94
CA LEU A 357 0.88 -11.20 5.40
C LEU A 357 -0.44 -11.82 4.92
N TYR A 358 -0.41 -12.63 3.86
CA TYR A 358 -1.55 -13.41 3.41
C TYR A 358 -1.51 -14.82 4.00
N PHE A 359 -2.61 -15.23 4.64
CA PHE A 359 -2.73 -16.51 5.30
C PHE A 359 -4.08 -17.14 4.97
N LYS A 360 -4.09 -18.44 4.65
CA LYS A 360 -5.35 -19.20 4.46
C LYS A 360 -6.01 -19.56 5.79
N GLU A 361 -5.20 -19.75 6.82
CA GLU A 361 -5.63 -20.15 8.16
C GLU A 361 -4.67 -19.51 9.18
N VAL A 362 -5.19 -19.12 10.35
CA VAL A 362 -4.48 -18.26 11.30
C VAL A 362 -4.37 -18.82 12.72
N THR A 363 -5.23 -19.76 13.10
CA THR A 363 -5.33 -20.38 14.42
C THR A 363 -5.88 -21.81 14.32
N GLU A 364 -5.55 -22.66 15.29
CA GLU A 364 -6.15 -23.99 15.48
C GLU A 364 -7.56 -23.92 16.09
N ASP A 365 -7.90 -22.77 16.70
CA ASP A 365 -9.20 -22.55 17.31
C ASP A 365 -10.31 -22.51 16.25
N THR A 366 -11.33 -23.37 16.42
CA THR A 366 -12.37 -23.57 15.42
C THR A 366 -13.25 -22.33 15.24
N GLU A 367 -13.59 -21.64 16.33
CA GLU A 367 -14.41 -20.41 16.29
C GLU A 367 -13.63 -19.27 15.63
N GLY A 368 -12.38 -19.05 16.03
CA GLY A 368 -11.49 -18.07 15.41
C GLY A 368 -11.25 -18.29 13.93
N ALA A 369 -11.04 -19.55 13.53
CA ALA A 369 -10.87 -19.92 12.12
C ALA A 369 -12.12 -19.60 11.28
N GLN A 370 -13.30 -19.91 11.80
CA GLN A 370 -14.57 -19.58 11.14
C GLN A 370 -14.79 -18.06 11.03
N ILE A 371 -14.49 -17.30 12.08
CA ILE A 371 -14.62 -15.84 12.06
C ILE A 371 -13.64 -15.23 11.05
N TYR A 372 -12.40 -15.70 11.01
CA TYR A 372 -11.40 -15.25 10.04
C TYR A 372 -11.81 -15.53 8.59
N ASP A 373 -12.31 -16.75 8.31
CA ASP A 373 -12.77 -17.13 6.98
C ASP A 373 -13.98 -16.29 6.53
N ALA A 374 -14.96 -16.12 7.41
CA ALA A 374 -16.15 -15.30 7.13
C ALA A 374 -15.78 -13.82 6.88
N LEU A 375 -14.91 -13.23 7.70
CA LEU A 375 -14.40 -11.87 7.47
C LEU A 375 -13.62 -11.79 6.16
N SER A 376 -12.72 -12.73 5.89
CA SER A 376 -11.91 -12.73 4.67
C SER A 376 -12.76 -12.80 3.40
N LYS A 377 -13.86 -13.58 3.44
CA LYS A 377 -14.88 -13.64 2.38
C LYS A 377 -15.65 -12.33 2.25
N GLN A 378 -16.10 -11.76 3.36
CA GLN A 378 -16.81 -10.47 3.38
C GLN A 378 -15.96 -9.34 2.78
N PHE A 379 -14.65 -9.36 3.03
CA PHE A 379 -13.67 -8.44 2.46
C PHE A 379 -13.18 -8.82 1.05
N LYS A 380 -13.65 -9.95 0.50
CA LYS A 380 -13.29 -10.46 -0.83
C LYS A 380 -11.78 -10.57 -1.04
N ILE A 381 -11.04 -10.93 0.01
CA ILE A 381 -9.57 -10.94 -0.01
C ILE A 381 -9.04 -11.86 -1.12
N GLU A 382 -9.61 -13.06 -1.27
CA GLU A 382 -9.15 -14.02 -2.28
C GLU A 382 -9.46 -13.57 -3.72
N GLU A 383 -10.65 -13.00 -3.97
CA GLU A 383 -11.04 -12.49 -5.29
C GLU A 383 -10.10 -11.36 -5.74
N GLU A 384 -9.82 -10.43 -4.84
CA GLU A 384 -8.99 -9.26 -5.12
C GLU A 384 -7.52 -9.62 -5.24
N LEU A 385 -7.08 -10.63 -4.48
CA LEU A 385 -5.74 -11.19 -4.65
C LEU A 385 -5.54 -11.82 -6.03
N LYS A 386 -6.53 -12.56 -6.55
CA LYS A 386 -6.47 -13.16 -7.89
C LYS A 386 -6.41 -12.10 -8.98
N GLN A 387 -7.22 -11.05 -8.86
CA GLN A 387 -7.18 -9.92 -9.80
C GLN A 387 -5.82 -9.21 -9.73
N LEU A 388 -5.31 -8.95 -8.53
CA LEU A 388 -4.03 -8.29 -8.33
C LEU A 388 -2.86 -9.10 -8.91
N ASP A 389 -2.86 -10.42 -8.74
CA ASP A 389 -1.84 -11.30 -9.32
C ASP A 389 -1.78 -11.17 -10.85
N PHE A 390 -2.94 -11.14 -11.51
CA PHE A 390 -3.01 -10.89 -12.95
C PHE A 390 -2.43 -9.51 -13.32
N GLU A 391 -2.90 -8.44 -12.67
CA GLU A 391 -2.44 -7.06 -12.94
C GLU A 391 -0.92 -6.89 -12.75
N ILE A 392 -0.37 -7.50 -11.70
CA ILE A 392 1.06 -7.43 -11.39
C ILE A 392 1.89 -8.19 -12.43
N ASN A 393 1.43 -9.36 -12.87
CA ASN A 393 2.14 -10.15 -13.87
C ASN A 393 2.20 -9.42 -15.22
N GLU A 394 1.11 -8.78 -15.65
CA GLU A 394 1.08 -7.98 -16.88
C GLU A 394 2.06 -6.81 -16.83
N VAL A 395 2.04 -6.06 -15.72
CA VAL A 395 2.94 -4.90 -15.54
C VAL A 395 4.40 -5.37 -15.45
N HIS A 396 4.69 -6.48 -14.79
CA HIS A 396 6.03 -7.06 -14.75
C HIS A 396 6.53 -7.49 -16.14
N GLN A 397 5.69 -8.18 -16.93
CA GLN A 397 6.03 -8.55 -18.30
C GLN A 397 6.33 -7.32 -19.16
N TYR A 398 5.52 -6.27 -19.03
CA TYR A 398 5.77 -5.01 -19.73
C TYR A 398 7.11 -4.38 -19.33
N ALA A 399 7.47 -4.38 -18.04
CA ALA A 399 8.77 -3.89 -17.58
C ALA A 399 9.93 -4.63 -18.24
N MET A 400 9.83 -5.96 -18.32
CA MET A 400 10.84 -6.81 -18.97
C MET A 400 11.02 -6.47 -20.45
N LEU A 401 9.92 -6.21 -21.17
CA LEU A 401 9.98 -5.79 -22.58
C LEU A 401 10.69 -4.43 -22.74
N VAL A 402 10.41 -3.47 -21.86
CA VAL A 402 11.06 -2.16 -21.86
C VAL A 402 12.56 -2.30 -21.58
N GLU A 403 12.96 -3.08 -20.58
CA GLU A 403 14.36 -3.32 -20.24
C GLU A 403 15.14 -4.02 -21.36
N GLN A 404 14.54 -5.03 -21.99
CA GLN A 404 15.11 -5.72 -23.15
C GLN A 404 15.30 -4.78 -24.35
N SER A 405 14.33 -3.89 -24.61
CA SER A 405 14.44 -2.91 -25.70
C SER A 405 15.60 -1.92 -25.49
N GLY A 406 15.79 -1.43 -24.26
CA GLY A 406 16.91 -0.57 -23.90
C GLY A 406 18.25 -1.28 -23.97
N SER A 407 18.31 -2.55 -23.54
CA SER A 407 19.53 -3.37 -23.61
C SER A 407 19.94 -3.70 -25.04
N ARG A 408 18.96 -3.94 -25.94
CA ARG A 408 19.22 -4.20 -27.36
C ARG A 408 19.96 -3.03 -28.03
N LEU A 409 19.62 -1.80 -27.69
CA LEU A 409 20.31 -0.61 -28.21
C LEU A 409 21.79 -0.55 -27.78
N LYS A 410 22.09 -0.93 -26.52
CA LYS A 410 23.47 -0.94 -26.00
C LYS A 410 24.33 -2.02 -26.65
N VAL A 411 23.78 -3.25 -26.73
CA VAL A 411 24.46 -4.38 -27.39
C VAL A 411 24.73 -4.04 -28.84
N GLU A 412 23.78 -3.44 -29.53
CA GLU A 412 23.97 -3.08 -30.92
C GLU A 412 24.98 -1.96 -31.14
N LEU A 413 25.01 -0.94 -30.28
CA LEU A 413 26.07 0.07 -30.34
C LEU A 413 27.44 -0.56 -30.13
N LEU A 414 27.56 -1.50 -29.18
CA LEU A 414 28.78 -2.27 -28.97
C LEU A 414 29.14 -3.09 -30.22
N THR A 415 28.17 -3.75 -30.87
CA THR A 415 28.39 -4.50 -32.12
C THR A 415 28.85 -3.60 -33.26
N ILE A 416 28.25 -2.41 -33.41
CA ILE A 416 28.67 -1.41 -34.42
C ILE A 416 30.10 -0.96 -34.18
N VAL A 417 30.42 -0.58 -32.93
CA VAL A 417 31.77 -0.13 -32.56
C VAL A 417 32.78 -1.26 -32.74
N GLY A 418 32.44 -2.48 -32.30
CA GLY A 418 33.27 -3.67 -32.50
C GLY A 418 33.52 -3.95 -33.98
N ALA A 419 32.47 -3.99 -34.80
CA ALA A 419 32.58 -4.21 -36.24
C ALA A 419 33.44 -3.13 -36.93
N ALA A 420 33.27 -1.86 -36.55
CA ALA A 420 34.06 -0.76 -37.10
C ALA A 420 35.54 -0.84 -36.72
N LEU A 421 35.89 -1.40 -35.55
CA LEU A 421 37.26 -1.49 -35.05
C LEU A 421 38.00 -2.77 -35.44
N VAL A 422 37.31 -3.83 -35.88
CA VAL A 422 37.93 -5.10 -36.30
C VAL A 422 38.93 -4.88 -37.44
N ILE A 423 38.55 -4.13 -38.47
CA ILE A 423 39.37 -3.95 -39.67
C ILE A 423 40.62 -3.09 -39.39
N PRO A 424 40.52 -1.93 -38.71
CA PRO A 424 41.70 -1.18 -38.26
C PRO A 424 42.61 -1.98 -37.35
N THR A 425 42.06 -2.77 -36.42
CA THR A 425 42.86 -3.57 -35.47
C THR A 425 43.64 -4.66 -36.20
N PHE A 426 43.02 -5.31 -37.19
CA PHE A 426 43.72 -6.28 -38.04
C PHE A 426 44.84 -5.61 -38.86
N ALA A 427 44.58 -4.46 -39.48
CA ALA A 427 45.59 -3.74 -40.26
C ALA A 427 46.77 -3.27 -39.39
N THR A 428 46.48 -2.66 -38.23
CA THR A 428 47.52 -2.22 -37.29
C THR A 428 48.30 -3.40 -36.71
N GLY A 429 47.65 -4.52 -36.43
CA GLY A 429 48.31 -5.77 -36.04
C GLY A 429 49.24 -6.29 -37.13
N PHE A 430 48.78 -6.34 -38.38
CA PHE A 430 49.56 -6.81 -39.53
C PHE A 430 50.83 -5.95 -39.76
N PHE A 431 50.71 -4.62 -39.76
CA PHE A 431 51.86 -3.72 -39.92
C PHE A 431 52.74 -3.59 -38.67
N GLY A 432 52.22 -3.94 -37.49
CA GLY A 432 52.98 -4.00 -36.25
C GLY A 432 53.83 -5.26 -36.12
N MET A 433 53.60 -6.28 -36.95
CA MET A 433 54.50 -7.42 -37.06
C MET A 433 55.78 -6.94 -37.77
N ASN A 434 56.95 -7.12 -37.14
CA ASN A 434 58.29 -6.73 -37.62
C ASN A 434 58.75 -7.51 -38.87
N ILE A 435 57.87 -7.66 -39.87
CA ILE A 435 58.11 -8.32 -41.15
C ILE A 435 58.88 -7.38 -42.09
N PHE A 436 58.78 -6.05 -41.90
CA PHE A 436 59.52 -5.04 -42.67
C PHE A 436 60.49 -4.29 -41.76
N LYS A 437 61.74 -4.74 -41.67
CA LYS A 437 62.68 -4.27 -40.64
C LYS A 437 63.27 -2.86 -40.84
N GLU A 438 63.09 -2.19 -41.98
CA GLU A 438 63.80 -0.90 -42.22
C GLU A 438 62.98 0.28 -42.82
N GLU A 439 61.72 0.12 -43.23
CA GLU A 439 60.95 1.22 -43.86
C GLU A 439 59.72 1.74 -43.07
N ILE A 440 59.42 1.17 -41.90
CA ILE A 440 58.16 1.45 -41.18
C ILE A 440 58.11 2.88 -40.59
N ALA A 441 59.23 3.58 -40.37
CA ALA A 441 59.16 4.91 -39.76
C ALA A 441 58.53 6.01 -40.66
N HIS A 442 58.31 5.76 -41.96
CA HIS A 442 57.76 6.74 -42.90
C HIS A 442 56.63 6.19 -43.79
N TRP A 443 55.97 5.10 -43.40
CA TRP A 443 54.93 4.43 -44.22
C TRP A 443 53.80 5.37 -44.67
N TRP A 444 53.47 6.40 -43.86
CA TRP A 444 52.40 7.36 -44.16
C TRP A 444 52.73 8.36 -45.28
N HIS A 445 54.00 8.51 -45.66
CA HIS A 445 54.41 9.34 -46.80
C HIS A 445 54.19 8.65 -48.15
N TYR A 446 54.07 7.32 -48.16
CA TYR A 446 53.87 6.58 -49.40
C TYR A 446 52.41 6.62 -49.82
N ARG A 447 52.18 7.22 -51.00
CA ARG A 447 50.86 7.31 -51.62
C ARG A 447 50.16 5.94 -51.74
N ASN A 448 50.91 4.87 -52.00
CA ASN A 448 50.38 3.52 -52.10
C ASN A 448 49.78 3.02 -50.78
N VAL A 449 50.40 3.36 -49.64
CA VAL A 449 49.88 2.97 -48.31
C VAL A 449 48.60 3.74 -47.96
N THR A 450 48.51 5.02 -48.35
CA THR A 450 47.28 5.80 -48.17
C THR A 450 46.12 5.26 -49.04
N LEU A 451 46.41 4.80 -50.26
CA LEU A 451 45.43 4.17 -51.15
C LEU A 451 45.00 2.79 -50.66
N TRP A 452 45.94 2.02 -50.12
CA TRP A 452 45.69 0.74 -49.47
C TRP A 452 44.80 0.91 -48.23
N LEU A 453 45.10 1.88 -47.36
CA LEU A 453 44.26 2.20 -46.20
C LEU A 453 42.86 2.65 -46.60
N ASN A 454 42.72 3.46 -47.66
CA ASN A 454 41.41 3.83 -48.17
C ASN A 454 40.62 2.60 -48.65
N SER A 455 41.27 1.69 -49.38
CA SER A 455 40.63 0.57 -50.06
C SER A 455 40.29 -0.60 -49.13
N TYR A 456 41.19 -0.93 -48.21
CA TYR A 456 41.08 -2.12 -47.35
C TYR A 456 40.67 -1.81 -45.92
N VAL A 457 40.72 -0.54 -45.48
CA VAL A 457 40.32 -0.15 -44.13
C VAL A 457 39.12 0.80 -44.15
N PHE A 458 39.25 1.99 -44.75
CA PHE A 458 38.18 3.01 -44.72
C PHE A 458 36.92 2.61 -45.49
N LEU A 459 37.06 2.07 -46.71
CA LEU A 459 35.91 1.68 -47.53
C LEU A 459 35.08 0.54 -46.90
N PRO A 460 35.67 -0.57 -46.41
CA PRO A 460 34.93 -1.59 -45.68
C PRO A 460 34.23 -1.06 -44.41
N ILE A 461 34.87 -0.15 -43.67
CA ILE A 461 34.25 0.50 -42.50
C ILE A 461 33.05 1.35 -42.92
N LEU A 462 33.16 2.13 -44.00
CA LEU A 462 32.05 2.91 -44.52
C LEU A 462 30.90 2.00 -44.99
N ILE A 463 31.19 0.91 -45.71
CA ILE A 463 30.17 -0.05 -46.18
C ILE A 463 29.44 -0.70 -45.00
N THR A 464 30.16 -1.17 -43.99
CA THR A 464 29.57 -1.82 -42.81
C THR A 464 28.69 -0.83 -42.01
N ILE A 465 29.18 0.39 -41.76
CA ILE A 465 28.40 1.44 -41.08
C ILE A 465 27.14 1.80 -41.88
N THR A 466 27.26 1.93 -43.21
CA THR A 466 26.13 2.30 -44.08
C THR A 466 25.08 1.20 -44.13
N PHE A 467 25.50 -0.07 -44.22
CA PHE A 467 24.60 -1.23 -44.19
C PHE A 467 23.88 -1.35 -42.84
N CYS A 468 24.60 -1.22 -41.73
CA CYS A 468 24.00 -1.22 -40.39
C CYS A 468 23.00 -0.07 -40.18
N MET A 469 23.25 1.10 -40.77
CA MET A 469 22.37 2.26 -40.64
C MET A 469 21.20 2.30 -41.63
N TRP A 470 21.21 1.47 -42.69
CA TRP A 470 20.24 1.54 -43.78
C TRP A 470 18.79 1.32 -43.28
N ASN A 471 18.58 0.37 -42.37
CA ASN A 471 17.26 -0.10 -41.97
C ASN A 471 16.54 0.66 -40.83
N ARG A 472 17.02 1.84 -40.40
CA ARG A 472 16.42 2.53 -39.23
C ARG A 472 15.75 3.87 -39.51
N TYR A 473 14.57 4.00 -38.88
CA TYR A 473 13.67 5.12 -38.56
C TYR A 473 13.73 6.42 -39.41
N LYS A 474 12.56 6.89 -39.85
CA LYS A 474 12.34 8.16 -40.57
C LYS A 474 12.43 9.37 -39.60
N ASN A 475 13.63 9.77 -39.22
CA ASN A 475 13.86 11.07 -38.57
C ASN A 475 14.69 11.98 -39.48
N ARG A 476 14.32 13.27 -39.59
CA ARG A 476 14.96 14.23 -40.53
C ARG A 476 16.47 14.39 -40.30
N PHE A 477 16.91 14.30 -39.04
CA PHE A 477 18.34 14.39 -38.69
C PHE A 477 19.14 13.14 -39.12
N GLN A 478 18.51 11.96 -39.17
CA GLN A 478 19.18 10.74 -39.63
C GLN A 478 19.27 10.67 -41.17
N LEU A 479 18.35 11.30 -41.89
CA LEU A 479 18.43 11.46 -43.34
C LEU A 479 19.68 12.27 -43.76
N LEU A 480 19.98 13.36 -43.06
CA LEU A 480 21.22 14.14 -43.28
C LEU A 480 22.48 13.30 -43.03
N LYS A 481 22.51 12.52 -41.94
CA LYS A 481 23.64 11.63 -41.63
C LYS A 481 23.83 10.53 -42.69
N LYS A 482 22.73 9.93 -43.18
CA LYS A 482 22.76 8.95 -44.27
C LYS A 482 23.31 9.58 -45.56
N GLY A 483 22.90 10.81 -45.88
CA GLY A 483 23.41 11.57 -47.03
C GLY A 483 24.92 11.81 -46.96
N LEU A 484 25.43 12.23 -45.79
CA LEU A 484 26.87 12.41 -45.56
C LEU A 484 27.66 11.10 -45.69
N LEU A 485 27.16 10.00 -45.13
CA LEU A 485 27.82 8.69 -45.23
C LEU A 485 27.89 8.17 -46.67
N ILE A 486 26.79 8.32 -47.43
CA ILE A 486 26.77 7.96 -48.86
C ILE A 486 27.74 8.83 -49.65
N LEU A 487 27.85 10.13 -49.33
CA LEU A 487 28.82 11.02 -49.94
C LEU A 487 30.27 10.56 -49.67
N PHE A 488 30.61 10.23 -48.42
CA PHE A 488 31.94 9.71 -48.08
C PHE A 488 32.24 8.36 -48.75
N LEU A 489 31.24 7.49 -48.87
CA LEU A 489 31.36 6.21 -49.55
C LEU A 489 31.61 6.41 -51.06
N LEU A 490 30.92 7.36 -51.70
CA LEU A 490 31.14 7.74 -53.09
C LEU A 490 32.53 8.37 -53.30
N ILE A 491 32.97 9.26 -52.40
CA ILE A 491 34.31 9.87 -52.47
C ILE A 491 35.39 8.77 -52.38
N SER A 492 35.23 7.83 -51.45
CA SER A 492 36.17 6.71 -51.28
C SER A 492 36.21 5.81 -52.53
N LEU A 493 35.06 5.50 -53.14
CA LEU A 493 34.95 4.76 -54.41
C LEU A 493 35.61 5.50 -55.58
N ILE A 494 35.40 6.82 -55.70
CA ILE A 494 36.00 7.64 -56.75
C ILE A 494 37.52 7.66 -56.62
N CYS A 495 38.04 7.74 -55.39
CA CYS A 495 39.48 7.66 -55.14
C CYS A 495 40.06 6.32 -55.62
N ILE A 496 39.37 5.20 -55.38
CA ILE A 496 39.80 3.87 -55.86
C ILE A 496 39.75 3.79 -57.39
N LEU A 497 38.66 4.25 -58.01
CA LEU A 497 38.49 4.21 -59.47
C LEU A 497 39.54 5.05 -60.21
N LYS A 498 39.95 6.19 -59.63
CA LYS A 498 40.89 7.12 -60.28
C LYS A 498 42.36 6.80 -60.01
N TYR A 499 42.68 6.21 -58.86
CA TYR A 499 44.07 6.05 -58.41
C TYR A 499 44.46 4.60 -58.08
N GLY A 500 43.54 3.64 -58.23
CA GLY A 500 43.77 2.22 -57.94
C GLY A 500 43.72 1.88 -56.44
N CYS A 501 43.83 0.60 -56.13
CA CYS A 501 43.69 0.07 -54.77
C CYS A 501 44.98 0.15 -53.91
N GLY A 502 46.06 0.72 -54.44
CA GLY A 502 47.36 0.74 -53.78
C GLY A 502 47.93 -0.67 -53.59
N LEU A 503 48.60 -1.16 -54.62
CA LEU A 503 49.57 -2.25 -54.55
C LEU A 503 50.84 -1.78 -55.25
#